data_AF-A0A539DPK7-F1
#
_entry.id   AF-A0A539DPK7-F1
#
_cell.length_a   1.000
_cell.length_b   1.000
_cell.length_c   1.000
_cell.angle_alpha   90.00
_cell.angle_beta   90.00
_cell.angle_gamma   90.00
#
_symmetry.space_group_name_H-M   'P 1'
#
loop_
_entity.id
_entity.type
_entity.pdbx_description
1 polymer ?
#
loop_
_entity_poly.entity_id
_entity_poly.type
_entity_poly.pdbx_seq_one_letter_code
_entity_poly.pdbx_strand_id
1 'polypeptide(L)'
;MGRYTAEAIGDYVAGPNHVLPTARTARFSSPLGVYDFQKRSSLIMCSQQGAQTLGRYASRLARGEGLTAHARSAEYRVGEGVL
;
A
#
# COMPACT_ATOMS: atom_id res chain seq x y z
N MET A 1 -28.42 -5.94 14.44
CA MET A 1 -29.45 -6.06 13.38
C MET A 1 -30.72 -6.61 13.99
N GLY A 2 -31.88 -6.04 13.67
CA GLY A 2 -33.15 -6.42 14.30
C GLY A 2 -33.47 -5.60 15.55
N ARG A 3 -34.69 -5.79 16.09
CA ARG A 3 -35.31 -4.91 17.10
C ARG A 3 -34.60 -4.89 18.47
N TYR A 4 -33.73 -5.85 18.73
CA TYR A 4 -33.02 -6.00 20.00
C TYR A 4 -31.56 -5.51 19.96
N THR A 5 -31.11 -4.92 18.86
CA THR A 5 -29.76 -4.35 18.72
C THR A 5 -29.83 -2.83 18.68
N ALA A 6 -30.18 -2.22 19.81
CA ALA A 6 -30.16 -0.76 19.94
C ALA A 6 -28.73 -0.22 19.73
N GLU A 7 -28.61 1.00 19.19
CA GLU A 7 -27.34 1.71 19.01
C GLU A 7 -26.50 1.72 20.29
N ALA A 8 -27.13 2.03 21.44
CA ALA A 8 -26.47 2.05 22.74
C ALA A 8 -25.71 0.75 23.08
N ILE A 9 -26.19 -0.42 22.62
CA ILE A 9 -25.48 -1.69 22.84
C ILE A 9 -24.14 -1.66 22.06
N GLY A 10 -24.15 -1.14 20.84
CA GLY A 10 -22.97 -0.92 20.00
C GLY A 10 -22.00 0.10 20.59
N ASP A 11 -22.54 1.17 21.18
CA ASP A 11 -21.72 2.26 21.72
C ASP A 11 -20.94 1.90 22.98
N TYR A 12 -21.42 0.93 23.75
CA TYR A 12 -20.87 0.66 25.08
C TYR A 12 -20.29 -0.74 25.26
N VAL A 13 -20.94 -1.80 24.74
CA VAL A 13 -20.63 -3.17 25.22
C VAL A 13 -20.58 -4.25 24.15
N ALA A 14 -21.06 -4.01 22.93
CA ALA A 14 -21.07 -5.04 21.89
C ALA A 14 -19.67 -5.41 21.37
N GLY A 15 -18.67 -4.53 21.54
CA GLY A 15 -17.30 -4.72 21.08
C GLY A 15 -16.83 -3.83 19.90
N PRO A 16 -17.68 -3.42 18.93
CA PRO A 16 -17.29 -2.44 17.92
C PRO A 16 -16.88 -1.09 18.53
N ASN A 17 -16.09 -0.32 17.78
CA ASN A 17 -15.70 1.03 18.20
C ASN A 17 -16.73 2.07 17.74
N HIS A 18 -17.22 2.88 18.67
CA HIS A 18 -18.20 3.94 18.38
C HIS A 18 -17.58 5.24 17.85
N VAL A 19 -16.24 5.30 17.74
CA VAL A 19 -15.55 6.39 17.03
C VAL A 19 -15.69 6.11 15.53
N LEU A 20 -16.77 6.62 14.96
CA LEU A 20 -17.19 6.39 13.59
C LEU A 20 -16.95 7.61 12.68
N PRO A 21 -16.69 7.41 11.37
CA PRO A 21 -16.59 8.51 10.41
C PRO A 21 -17.93 9.25 10.24
N THR A 22 -17.92 10.57 10.38
CA THR A 22 -19.11 11.43 10.24
C THR A 22 -19.06 12.26 8.95
N ALA A 23 -20.04 13.16 8.72
CA ALA A 23 -20.07 14.04 7.54
C ALA A 23 -19.94 13.28 6.18
N ARG A 24 -20.59 12.10 6.07
CA ARG A 24 -20.57 11.19 4.89
C ARG A 24 -19.21 10.56 4.55
N THR A 25 -18.22 10.69 5.42
CA THR A 25 -16.87 10.10 5.20
C THR A 25 -16.86 8.58 5.31
N ALA A 26 -17.90 7.95 5.87
CA ALA A 26 -18.09 6.49 5.87
C ALA A 26 -18.08 5.84 4.46
N ARG A 27 -18.14 6.64 3.38
CA ARG A 27 -17.97 6.17 1.99
C ARG A 27 -16.53 5.72 1.67
N PHE A 28 -15.53 6.22 2.41
CA PHE A 28 -14.11 5.95 2.15
C PHE A 28 -13.26 5.79 3.43
N SER A 29 -13.84 6.04 4.60
CA SER A 29 -13.21 5.86 5.91
C SER A 29 -13.85 4.72 6.69
N SER A 30 -13.06 4.04 7.51
CA SER A 30 -13.49 2.96 8.40
C SER A 30 -13.72 3.48 9.83
N PRO A 31 -14.50 2.77 10.67
CA PRO A 31 -14.47 2.95 12.12
C PRO A 31 -13.05 2.87 12.68
N LEU A 32 -12.77 3.61 13.76
CA LEU A 32 -11.48 3.53 14.45
C LEU A 32 -11.22 2.10 14.91
N GLY A 33 -10.06 1.55 14.57
CA GLY A 33 -9.67 0.19 14.90
C GLY A 33 -8.18 0.07 15.17
N VAL A 34 -7.73 -1.16 15.42
CA VAL A 34 -6.34 -1.46 15.78
C VAL A 34 -5.35 -1.01 14.68
N TYR A 35 -5.78 -0.99 13.42
CA TYR A 35 -4.92 -0.59 12.31
C TYR A 35 -4.63 0.91 12.24
N ASP A 36 -5.47 1.77 12.84
CA ASP A 36 -5.22 3.21 12.91
C ASP A 36 -4.02 3.55 13.82
N PHE A 37 -3.64 2.62 14.69
CA PHE A 37 -2.48 2.71 15.58
C PHE A 37 -1.25 1.95 15.03
N GLN A 38 -1.33 1.43 13.82
CA GLN A 38 -0.24 0.69 13.17
C GLN A 38 0.20 1.39 11.89
N LYS A 39 1.50 1.31 11.59
CA LYS A 39 2.02 1.69 10.28
C LYS A 39 2.37 0.43 9.49
N ARG A 40 1.92 0.37 8.23
CA ARG A 40 2.22 -0.73 7.31
C ARG A 40 3.33 -0.29 6.36
N SER A 41 4.45 -1.00 6.40
CA SER A 41 5.61 -0.74 5.52
C SER A 41 5.86 -1.94 4.61
N SER A 42 6.12 -1.67 3.33
CA SER A 42 6.54 -2.69 2.38
C SER A 42 8.06 -2.79 2.37
N LEU A 43 8.59 -4.00 2.54
CA LEU A 43 10.02 -4.30 2.39
C LEU A 43 10.21 -5.15 1.14
N ILE A 44 11.13 -4.73 0.27
CA ILE A 44 11.43 -5.42 -0.98
C ILE A 44 12.91 -5.80 -0.95
N MET A 45 13.17 -7.10 -1.12
CA MET A 45 14.52 -7.64 -1.29
C MET A 45 14.62 -8.23 -2.69
N CYS A 46 15.70 -7.89 -3.41
CA CYS A 46 15.93 -8.37 -4.76
C CYS A 46 17.30 -9.07 -4.81
N SER A 47 17.33 -10.31 -5.29
CA SER A 47 18.60 -10.98 -5.58
C SER A 47 19.28 -10.31 -6.78
N GLN A 48 20.58 -10.54 -6.96
CA GLN A 48 21.31 -10.03 -8.12
C GLN A 48 20.67 -10.46 -9.44
N GLN A 49 20.28 -11.73 -9.57
CA GLN A 49 19.62 -12.26 -10.77
C GLN A 49 18.23 -11.63 -10.98
N GLY A 50 17.49 -11.40 -9.88
CA GLY A 50 16.21 -10.68 -9.91
C GLY A 50 16.39 -9.25 -10.41
N ALA A 51 17.41 -8.54 -9.92
CA ALA A 51 17.70 -7.16 -10.30
C ALA A 51 18.12 -7.04 -11.77
N GLN A 52 18.86 -8.01 -12.30
CA GLN A 52 19.21 -8.06 -13.72
C GLN A 52 17.98 -8.28 -14.61
N THR A 53 17.05 -9.13 -14.18
CA THR A 53 15.82 -9.41 -14.92
C THR A 53 14.87 -8.20 -14.87
N LEU A 54 14.56 -7.73 -13.67
CA LEU A 54 13.62 -6.63 -13.43
C LEU A 54 14.18 -5.27 -13.89
N GLY A 55 15.49 -5.07 -13.81
CA GLY A 55 16.16 -3.84 -14.23
C GLY A 55 15.92 -3.51 -15.70
N ARG A 56 15.81 -4.52 -16.56
CA ARG A 56 15.50 -4.34 -17.99
C ARG A 56 14.10 -3.75 -18.20
N TYR A 57 13.11 -4.26 -17.48
CA TYR A 57 11.74 -3.76 -17.55
C TYR A 57 11.64 -2.37 -16.93
N ALA A 58 12.24 -2.18 -15.75
CA ALA A 58 12.27 -0.90 -15.06
C ALA A 58 12.94 0.20 -15.89
N SER A 59 14.05 -0.09 -16.58
CA SER A 59 14.69 0.84 -17.50
C SER A 59 13.75 1.26 -18.64
N ARG A 60 13.12 0.30 -19.33
CA ARG A 60 12.21 0.62 -20.45
C ARG A 60 11.04 1.50 -20.01
N LEU A 61 10.42 1.17 -18.87
CA LEU A 61 9.33 1.98 -18.31
C LEU A 61 9.83 3.39 -17.95
N ALA A 62 10.93 3.49 -17.22
CA ALA A 62 11.49 4.78 -16.80
C ALA A 62 11.95 5.65 -18.00
N ARG A 63 12.44 5.05 -19.10
CA ARG A 63 12.73 5.76 -20.35
C ARG A 63 11.45 6.30 -20.99
N GLY A 64 10.40 5.48 -21.05
CA GLY A 64 9.08 5.89 -21.55
C GLY A 64 8.45 7.04 -20.76
N GLU A 65 8.72 7.11 -19.46
CA GLU A 65 8.27 8.18 -18.56
C GLU A 65 9.19 9.42 -18.54
N GLY A 66 10.33 9.40 -19.27
CA GLY A 66 11.30 10.49 -19.27
C GLY A 66 12.20 10.57 -18.02
N LEU A 67 12.13 9.58 -17.12
CA LEU A 67 12.86 9.51 -15.86
C LEU A 67 14.26 8.91 -16.03
N THR A 68 15.15 9.64 -16.69
CA THR A 68 16.50 9.16 -17.07
C THR A 68 17.33 8.64 -15.89
N ALA A 69 17.27 9.28 -14.73
CA ALA A 69 18.01 8.84 -13.55
C ALA A 69 17.53 7.49 -13.00
N HIS A 70 16.22 7.24 -13.05
CA HIS A 70 15.64 5.96 -12.64
C HIS A 70 16.04 4.85 -13.62
N ALA A 71 15.98 5.15 -14.92
CA ALA A 71 16.40 4.21 -15.97
C ALA A 71 17.88 3.81 -15.81
N ARG A 72 18.77 4.79 -15.66
CA ARG A 72 20.21 4.52 -15.45
C ARG A 72 20.47 3.70 -14.19
N SER A 73 19.77 4.00 -13.09
CA SER A 73 19.87 3.21 -11.86
C SER A 73 19.53 1.73 -12.10
N ALA A 74 18.46 1.45 -12.86
CA ALA A 74 18.09 0.09 -13.23
C ALA A 74 19.13 -0.55 -14.18
N GLU A 75 19.60 0.20 -15.18
CA GLU A 75 20.61 -0.23 -16.16
C GLU A 75 21.94 -0.64 -15.47
N TYR A 76 22.39 0.10 -14.45
CA TYR A 76 23.60 -0.25 -13.67
C TYR A 76 23.53 -1.62 -12.98
N ARG A 77 22.34 -2.19 -12.81
CA ARG A 77 22.12 -3.48 -12.17
C ARG A 77 21.92 -4.61 -13.19
N VAL A 78 21.86 -4.28 -14.48
CA VAL A 78 21.85 -5.24 -15.59
C VAL A 78 23.31 -5.48 -15.99
N GLY A 79 23.80 -6.73 -15.90
CA GLY A 79 25.18 -7.06 -16.23
C GLY A 79 25.56 -6.67 -17.67
N GLU A 80 26.85 -6.38 -17.90
CA GLU A 80 27.35 -5.95 -19.21
C GLU A 80 27.04 -7.00 -20.29
N GLY A 81 26.44 -6.54 -21.40
CA GLY A 81 26.26 -7.35 -22.62
C GLY A 81 24.84 -7.42 -23.19
N VAL A 82 23.84 -6.70 -22.65
CA VAL A 82 22.46 -6.83 -23.15
C VAL A 82 21.64 -5.55 -23.04
N LEU A 83 22.17 -4.43 -23.53
CA LEU A 83 21.37 -3.28 -23.95
C LEU A 83 21.66 -2.97 -25.41
#